data_AF-A0A1M7TEX5-F1
#
_entry.id   AF-A0A1M7TEX5-F1
#
_cell.length_a   1.000
_cell.length_b   1.000
_cell.length_c   1.000
_cell.angle_alpha   90.00
_cell.angle_beta   90.00
_cell.angle_gamma   90.00
#
_symmetry.space_group_name_H-M   'P 1'
#
loop_
_entity.id
_entity.type
_entity.pdbx_description
1 polymer ?
#
loop_
_entity_poly.entity_id
_entity_poly.type
_entity_poly.pdbx_seq_one_letter_code
_entity_poly.pdbx_strand_id
1 'polypeptide(L)'
;MGLFLAAAQAASTAGHGAEAAHGAEAAASGLPQLATHTYASQIFWLAVAVAVMYLIFSRVALPRIAGLMEERRDAVEDDLDRAAELRRKAEDAQKAYEAALAEARAEAQKIAEQTRAEIQKQVDEAMAKADAEIAARTAEGEKRIAEIRASALEAVEAVAADVAAEIVAAILPAAADAERVKAAVAAKLKG
;
A
#
# COMPACT_ATOMS: atom_id res chain seq x y z
N MET A 1 -10.33 35.12 42.39
CA MET A 1 -11.06 36.11 41.58
C MET A 1 -12.56 35.85 41.77
N GLY A 2 -13.24 36.72 42.54
CA GLY A 2 -14.69 36.77 42.80
C GLY A 2 -15.22 35.68 43.74
N LEU A 3 -15.62 35.88 45.01
CA LEU A 3 -16.27 36.98 45.74
C LEU A 3 -17.76 37.22 45.39
N PHE A 4 -18.64 36.68 46.25
CA PHE A 4 -19.96 37.17 46.71
C PHE A 4 -20.26 36.30 47.95
N LEU A 5 -20.16 36.68 49.24
CA LEU A 5 -20.50 37.85 50.06
C LEU A 5 -22.00 38.10 50.32
N ALA A 6 -22.44 37.54 51.47
CA ALA A 6 -23.23 38.11 52.59
C ALA A 6 -24.71 38.52 52.47
N ALA A 7 -25.45 38.09 53.52
CA ALA A 7 -26.51 38.77 54.32
C ALA A 7 -27.75 37.85 54.49
N ALA A 8 -28.52 37.79 55.58
CA ALA A 8 -28.44 38.26 56.97
C ALA A 8 -29.67 37.66 57.71
N GLN A 9 -29.45 37.24 58.95
CA GLN A 9 -30.30 37.26 60.16
C GLN A 9 -31.85 37.18 60.16
N ALA A 10 -32.36 36.37 61.11
CA ALA A 10 -33.34 36.65 62.18
C ALA A 10 -34.82 36.20 62.11
N ALA A 11 -35.24 35.71 63.28
CA ALA A 11 -36.60 35.62 63.87
C ALA A 11 -37.54 34.53 63.34
N SER A 12 -38.43 33.91 64.12
CA SER A 12 -38.70 33.76 65.55
C SER A 12 -39.92 32.80 65.63
N THR A 13 -39.92 31.91 66.61
CA THR A 13 -41.09 31.33 67.31
C THR A 13 -42.49 31.38 66.64
N ALA A 14 -43.01 30.19 66.30
CA ALA A 14 -44.41 29.78 66.46
C ALA A 14 -44.41 28.24 66.45
N GLY A 15 -44.77 27.47 67.47
CA GLY A 15 -45.80 27.71 68.47
C GLY A 15 -47.14 27.19 67.96
N HIS A 16 -47.33 25.87 67.85
CA HIS A 16 -48.62 25.15 67.80
C HIS A 16 -48.32 23.71 68.29
N GLY A 17 -48.83 23.16 69.40
CA GLY A 17 -50.10 23.44 70.06
C GLY A 17 -51.20 22.61 69.41
N ALA A 18 -51.33 21.34 69.82
CA ALA A 18 -52.59 20.60 69.75
C ALA A 18 -52.56 19.52 70.85
N GLU A 19 -53.34 19.78 71.89
CA GLU A 19 -53.68 18.87 72.98
C GLU A 19 -54.15 17.51 72.47
N ALA A 20 -53.79 16.47 73.20
CA ALA A 20 -54.69 15.35 73.42
C ALA A 20 -54.61 14.99 74.90
N ALA A 21 -55.44 15.67 75.70
CA ALA A 21 -55.83 15.19 77.01
C ALA A 21 -56.77 14.00 76.82
N HIS A 22 -56.27 12.81 77.10
CA HIS A 22 -57.01 11.66 77.62
C HIS A 22 -55.99 10.92 78.49
N GLY A 23 -56.07 10.91 79.80
CA GLY A 23 -57.22 10.64 80.66
C GLY A 23 -56.68 9.62 81.66
N ALA A 24 -56.38 10.06 82.87
CA ALA A 24 -55.82 9.19 83.90
C ALA A 24 -56.88 8.21 84.39
N GLU A 25 -56.63 6.90 84.25
CA GLU A 25 -57.27 5.90 85.09
C GLU A 25 -56.30 4.75 85.42
N ALA A 26 -56.05 4.63 86.73
CA ALA A 26 -55.60 3.48 87.53
C ALA A 26 -54.33 2.68 87.15
N ALA A 27 -53.46 2.59 88.16
CA ALA A 27 -52.16 1.93 88.19
C ALA A 27 -52.15 0.42 87.87
N ALA A 28 -51.15 0.01 87.07
CA ALA A 28 -50.45 -1.25 87.25
C ALA A 28 -48.96 -1.03 86.92
N SER A 29 -48.10 -1.42 87.84
CA SER A 29 -46.64 -1.27 87.80
C SER A 29 -46.02 -1.97 86.58
N GLY A 30 -45.56 -1.19 85.63
CA GLY A 30 -44.77 -1.63 84.49
C GLY A 30 -44.29 -0.41 83.71
N LEU A 31 -43.08 -0.46 83.17
CA LEU A 31 -42.57 0.61 82.31
C LEU A 31 -43.64 0.92 81.24
N PRO A 32 -44.09 2.17 81.06
CA PRO A 32 -45.22 2.51 80.19
C PRO A 32 -45.04 2.08 78.73
N GLN A 33 -43.79 1.80 78.32
CA GLN A 33 -43.41 1.23 77.03
C GLN A 33 -43.78 -0.26 76.82
N LEU A 34 -44.20 -0.97 77.88
CA LEU A 34 -44.56 -2.40 77.84
C LEU A 34 -46.06 -2.66 77.97
N ALA A 35 -46.89 -1.62 77.91
CA ALA A 35 -48.34 -1.73 78.00
C ALA A 35 -48.90 -2.38 76.72
N THR A 36 -49.26 -3.65 76.79
CA THR A 36 -49.65 -4.50 75.64
C THR A 36 -50.90 -4.04 74.88
N HIS A 37 -51.69 -3.12 75.44
CA HIS A 37 -52.89 -2.60 74.80
C HIS A 37 -52.60 -1.71 73.56
N THR A 38 -51.42 -1.09 73.47
CA THR A 38 -51.04 -0.23 72.33
C THR A 38 -50.39 -1.00 71.18
N TYR A 39 -49.94 -2.24 71.42
CA TYR A 39 -49.20 -3.05 70.45
C TYR A 39 -50.01 -3.36 69.18
N ALA A 40 -51.32 -3.59 69.30
CA ALA A 40 -52.16 -3.89 68.13
C ALA A 40 -52.18 -2.73 67.13
N SER A 41 -52.30 -1.48 67.61
CA SER A 41 -52.28 -0.28 66.77
C SER A 41 -50.89 -0.04 66.16
N GLN A 42 -49.83 -0.21 66.95
CA GLN A 42 -48.45 -0.09 66.47
C GLN A 42 -48.12 -1.13 65.38
N ILE A 43 -48.52 -2.39 65.57
CA ILE A 43 -48.33 -3.46 64.59
C ILE A 43 -49.14 -3.19 63.32
N PHE A 44 -50.38 -2.69 63.44
CA PHE A 44 -51.19 -2.32 62.28
C PHE A 44 -50.50 -1.23 61.44
N TRP A 45 -50.08 -0.12 62.06
CA TRP A 45 -49.39 0.94 61.33
C TRP A 45 -48.01 0.54 60.80
N LEU A 46 -47.28 -0.32 61.53
CA LEU A 46 -46.05 -0.93 61.05
C LEU A 46 -46.31 -1.74 59.77
N ALA A 47 -47.34 -2.59 59.77
CA ALA A 47 -47.71 -3.39 58.61
C ALA A 47 -48.13 -2.51 57.42
N VAL A 48 -48.89 -1.43 57.67
CA VAL A 48 -49.26 -0.45 56.64
C VAL A 48 -48.01 0.24 56.08
N ALA A 49 -47.09 0.71 56.92
CA ALA A 49 -45.86 1.36 56.48
C ALA A 49 -44.96 0.41 55.67
N VAL A 50 -44.82 -0.84 56.10
CA VAL A 50 -44.09 -1.87 55.36
C VAL A 50 -44.76 -2.18 54.02
N ALA A 51 -46.08 -2.30 53.98
CA ALA A 51 -46.82 -2.54 52.74
C ALA A 51 -46.65 -1.38 51.75
N VAL A 52 -46.73 -0.14 52.20
CA VAL A 52 -46.50 1.05 51.36
C VAL A 52 -45.05 1.08 50.86
N MET A 53 -44.06 0.85 51.72
CA MET A 53 -42.65 0.77 51.34
C MET A 53 -42.42 -0.34 50.30
N TYR A 54 -43.01 -1.52 50.52
CA TYR A 54 -42.93 -2.64 49.59
C TYR A 54 -43.51 -2.30 48.22
N LEU A 55 -44.65 -1.61 48.17
CA LEU A 55 -45.24 -1.14 46.91
C LEU A 55 -44.34 -0.12 46.20
N ILE A 56 -43.73 0.82 46.92
CA ILE A 56 -42.79 1.79 46.33
C ILE A 56 -41.57 1.07 45.74
N PHE A 57 -40.97 0.13 46.48
CA PHE A 57 -39.79 -0.59 46.01
C PHE A 57 -40.11 -1.48 44.81
N SER A 58 -41.19 -2.25 44.89
CA SER A 58 -41.61 -3.18 43.83
C SER A 58 -42.03 -2.45 42.55
N ARG A 59 -42.69 -1.29 42.66
CA ARG A 59 -43.26 -0.58 41.51
C ARG A 59 -42.41 0.55 40.96
N VAL A 60 -41.45 1.08 41.74
CA VAL A 60 -40.65 2.25 41.31
C VAL A 60 -39.15 1.97 41.40
N ALA A 61 -38.64 1.51 42.56
CA ALA A 61 -37.20 1.37 42.75
C ALA A 61 -36.59 0.25 41.90
N LEU A 62 -37.15 -0.96 41.98
CA LEU A 62 -36.68 -2.12 41.21
C LEU A 62 -36.77 -1.92 39.69
N PRO A 63 -37.90 -1.47 39.10
CA PRO A 63 -37.96 -1.28 37.65
C PRO A 63 -37.01 -0.20 37.14
N ARG A 64 -36.73 0.86 37.91
CA ARG A 64 -35.74 1.87 37.51
C ARG A 64 -34.32 1.32 37.46
N ILE A 65 -33.93 0.48 38.43
CA ILE A 65 -32.60 -0.14 38.45
C ILE A 65 -32.48 -1.16 37.30
N ALA A 66 -33.54 -1.95 37.06
CA ALA A 66 -33.57 -2.89 35.95
C ALA A 66 -33.39 -2.19 34.60
N GLY A 67 -34.10 -1.08 34.35
CA GLY A 67 -33.96 -0.30 33.11
C GLY A 67 -32.55 0.23 32.87
N LEU A 68 -31.86 0.71 33.91
CA LEU A 68 -30.47 1.17 33.78
C LEU A 68 -29.48 0.02 33.47
N MET A 69 -29.72 -1.18 34.02
CA MET A 69 -28.90 -2.35 33.70
C MET A 69 -29.14 -2.81 32.26
N GLU A 70 -30.37 -2.75 31.79
CA GLU A 70 -30.74 -3.09 30.41
C GLU A 70 -30.11 -2.10 29.42
N GLU A 71 -30.23 -0.79 29.66
CA GLU A 71 -29.57 0.25 28.85
C GLU A 71 -28.04 0.03 28.74
N ARG A 72 -27.39 -0.34 29.85
CA ARG A 72 -25.96 -0.67 29.85
C ARG A 72 -25.65 -1.96 29.08
N ARG A 73 -26.50 -2.97 29.18
CA ARG A 73 -26.33 -4.23 28.44
C ARG A 73 -26.48 -3.98 26.95
N ASP A 74 -27.53 -3.27 26.54
CA ASP A 74 -27.80 -2.91 25.15
C ASP A 74 -26.64 -2.11 24.55
N ALA A 75 -26.11 -1.13 25.29
CA ALA A 75 -24.94 -0.37 24.84
C ALA A 75 -23.69 -1.24 24.65
N VAL A 76 -23.44 -2.19 25.57
CA VAL A 76 -22.31 -3.12 25.45
C VAL A 76 -22.51 -4.08 24.27
N GLU A 77 -23.73 -4.58 24.05
CA GLU A 77 -24.04 -5.45 22.92
C GLU A 77 -23.88 -4.72 21.58
N ASP A 78 -24.40 -3.48 21.45
CA ASP A 78 -24.19 -2.64 20.25
C ASP A 78 -22.71 -2.36 19.99
N ASP A 79 -21.92 -2.08 21.04
CA ASP A 79 -20.47 -1.88 20.91
C ASP A 79 -19.74 -3.16 20.48
N LEU A 80 -20.14 -4.33 21.01
CA LEU A 80 -19.57 -5.63 20.62
C LEU A 80 -19.91 -5.99 19.18
N ASP A 81 -21.15 -5.76 18.75
CA ASP A 81 -21.60 -6.00 17.38
C ASP A 81 -20.87 -5.09 16.40
N ARG A 82 -20.72 -3.79 16.72
CA ARG A 82 -19.91 -2.86 15.94
C ARG A 82 -18.45 -3.28 15.87
N ALA A 83 -17.86 -3.70 16.99
CA ALA A 83 -16.48 -4.17 17.00
C ALA A 83 -16.31 -5.43 16.13
N ALA A 84 -17.25 -6.37 16.19
CA ALA A 84 -17.25 -7.57 15.34
C ALA A 84 -17.41 -7.21 13.85
N GLU A 85 -18.30 -6.28 13.51
CA GLU A 85 -18.48 -5.83 12.13
C GLU A 85 -17.23 -5.14 11.59
N LEU A 86 -16.61 -4.24 12.38
CA LEU A 86 -15.38 -3.56 12.02
C LEU A 86 -14.22 -4.55 11.86
N ARG A 87 -14.14 -5.55 12.74
CA ARG A 87 -13.15 -6.62 12.63
C ARG A 87 -13.33 -7.41 11.33
N ARG A 88 -14.57 -7.81 11.00
CA ARG A 88 -14.85 -8.51 9.74
C ARG A 88 -14.48 -7.66 8.53
N LYS A 89 -14.84 -6.37 8.52
CA LYS A 89 -14.46 -5.44 7.45
C LYS A 89 -12.94 -5.30 7.32
N ALA A 90 -12.20 -5.25 8.43
CA ALA A 90 -10.76 -5.19 8.42
C ALA A 90 -10.14 -6.49 7.86
N GLU A 91 -10.64 -7.65 8.27
CA GLU A 91 -10.19 -8.95 7.75
C GLU A 91 -10.49 -9.10 6.24
N ASP A 92 -11.66 -8.65 5.78
CA ASP A 92 -12.02 -8.67 4.36
C ASP A 92 -11.16 -7.68 3.55
N ALA A 93 -10.92 -6.47 4.07
CA ALA A 93 -10.03 -5.50 3.45
C ALA A 93 -8.58 -6.00 3.39
N GLN A 94 -8.10 -6.68 4.43
CA GLN A 94 -6.78 -7.30 4.46
C GLN A 94 -6.66 -8.38 3.38
N LYS A 95 -7.64 -9.28 3.27
CA LYS A 95 -7.66 -10.31 2.21
C LYS A 95 -7.66 -9.69 0.82
N ALA A 96 -8.48 -8.66 0.59
CA ALA A 96 -8.52 -7.96 -0.69
C ALA A 96 -7.19 -7.28 -1.01
N TYR A 97 -6.54 -6.66 -0.01
CA TYR A 97 -5.21 -6.05 -0.15
C TYR A 97 -4.14 -7.08 -0.48
N GLU A 98 -4.11 -8.20 0.24
CA GLU A 98 -3.16 -9.30 0.00
C GLU A 98 -3.35 -9.91 -1.40
N ALA A 99 -4.60 -10.10 -1.83
CA ALA A 99 -4.93 -10.57 -3.18
C ALA A 99 -4.45 -9.58 -4.26
N ALA A 100 -4.75 -8.28 -4.10
CA ALA A 100 -4.31 -7.24 -5.01
C ALA A 100 -2.78 -7.15 -5.10
N LEU A 101 -2.08 -7.33 -3.97
CA LEU A 101 -0.61 -7.34 -3.93
C LEU A 101 -0.04 -8.57 -4.66
N ALA A 102 -0.66 -9.73 -4.50
CA ALA A 102 -0.26 -10.95 -5.21
C ALA A 102 -0.48 -10.82 -6.72
N GLU A 103 -1.64 -10.29 -7.13
CA GLU A 103 -1.96 -10.03 -8.54
C GLU A 103 -0.99 -9.02 -9.16
N ALA A 104 -0.74 -7.88 -8.51
CA ALA A 104 0.20 -6.88 -8.99
C ALA A 104 1.62 -7.42 -9.14
N ARG A 105 2.07 -8.30 -8.23
CA ARG A 105 3.38 -8.97 -8.34
C ARG A 105 3.42 -9.94 -9.52
N ALA A 106 2.35 -10.72 -9.73
CA ALA A 106 2.26 -11.63 -10.85
C ALA A 106 2.23 -10.88 -12.20
N GLU A 107 1.48 -9.78 -12.27
CA GLU A 107 1.42 -8.93 -13.45
C GLU A 107 2.77 -8.25 -13.74
N ALA A 108 3.46 -7.73 -12.71
CA ALA A 108 4.79 -7.16 -12.87
C ALA A 108 5.81 -8.20 -13.39
N GLN A 109 5.77 -9.43 -12.88
CA GLN A 109 6.61 -10.52 -13.38
C GLN A 109 6.30 -10.85 -14.85
N LYS A 110 5.02 -10.95 -15.20
CA LYS A 110 4.57 -11.19 -16.57
C LYS A 110 5.03 -10.07 -17.51
N ILE A 111 4.90 -8.81 -17.13
CA ILE A 111 5.37 -7.66 -17.92
C ILE A 111 6.89 -7.73 -18.09
N ALA A 112 7.63 -8.03 -17.02
CA ALA A 112 9.08 -8.15 -17.09
C ALA A 112 9.53 -9.27 -18.04
N GLU A 113 8.87 -10.43 -18.01
CA GLU A 113 9.13 -11.55 -18.92
C GLU A 113 8.79 -11.21 -20.37
N GLN A 114 7.62 -10.63 -20.62
CA GLN A 114 7.21 -10.17 -21.95
C GLN A 114 8.17 -9.14 -22.52
N THR A 115 8.57 -8.15 -21.71
CA THR A 115 9.52 -7.11 -22.11
C THR A 115 10.88 -7.70 -22.44
N ARG A 116 11.37 -8.65 -21.64
CA ARG A 116 12.64 -9.35 -21.92
C ARG A 116 12.57 -10.14 -23.24
N ALA A 117 11.47 -10.85 -23.48
CA ALA A 117 11.28 -11.60 -24.71
C ALA A 117 11.22 -10.67 -25.94
N GLU A 118 10.53 -9.54 -25.83
CA GLU A 118 10.44 -8.54 -26.89
C GLU A 118 11.79 -7.87 -27.17
N ILE A 119 12.52 -7.47 -26.13
CA ILE A 119 13.88 -6.93 -26.26
C ILE A 119 14.80 -7.94 -26.93
N GLN A 120 14.77 -9.21 -26.52
CA GLN A 120 15.61 -10.25 -27.12
C GLN A 120 15.31 -10.37 -28.62
N LYS A 121 14.03 -10.38 -29.01
CA LYS A 121 13.64 -10.42 -30.41
C LYS A 121 14.15 -9.20 -31.19
N GLN A 122 14.03 -8.00 -30.63
CA GLN A 122 14.54 -6.78 -31.26
C GLN A 122 16.07 -6.80 -31.40
N VAL A 123 16.78 -7.32 -30.40
CA VAL A 123 18.24 -7.51 -30.45
C VAL A 123 18.62 -8.50 -31.55
N ASP A 124 17.93 -9.64 -31.64
CA ASP A 124 18.19 -10.66 -32.67
C ASP A 124 17.95 -10.09 -34.08
N GLU A 125 16.87 -9.33 -34.27
CA GLU A 125 16.57 -8.63 -35.54
C GLU A 125 17.63 -7.58 -35.89
N ALA A 126 18.07 -6.79 -34.90
CA ALA A 126 19.10 -5.77 -35.08
C ALA A 126 20.46 -6.40 -35.41
N MET A 127 20.82 -7.51 -34.75
CA MET A 127 22.04 -8.27 -35.03
C MET A 127 22.01 -8.84 -36.45
N ALA A 128 20.92 -9.49 -36.86
CA ALA A 128 20.79 -10.04 -38.21
C ALA A 128 20.92 -8.96 -39.29
N LYS A 129 20.34 -7.77 -39.05
CA LYS A 129 20.48 -6.63 -39.95
C LYS A 129 21.92 -6.11 -40.00
N ALA A 130 22.56 -5.96 -38.84
CA ALA A 130 23.95 -5.52 -38.76
C ALA A 130 24.90 -6.48 -39.48
N ASP A 131 24.72 -7.80 -39.29
CA ASP A 131 25.51 -8.83 -39.97
C ASP A 131 25.34 -8.77 -41.50
N ALA A 132 24.11 -8.56 -41.98
CA ALA A 132 23.83 -8.40 -43.41
C ALA A 132 24.50 -7.13 -43.98
N GLU A 133 24.47 -6.01 -43.27
CA GLU A 133 25.13 -4.77 -43.67
C GLU A 133 26.67 -4.92 -43.67
N ILE A 134 27.23 -5.59 -42.67
CA ILE A 134 28.67 -5.88 -42.59
C ILE A 134 29.11 -6.78 -43.76
N ALA A 135 28.33 -7.82 -44.07
CA ALA A 135 28.62 -8.72 -45.18
C ALA A 135 28.59 -7.97 -46.53
N ALA A 136 27.59 -7.11 -46.74
CA ALA A 136 27.49 -6.28 -47.93
C ALA A 136 28.68 -5.32 -48.09
N ARG A 137 29.06 -4.61 -47.02
CA ARG A 137 30.21 -3.70 -47.02
C ARG A 137 31.54 -4.43 -47.23
N THR A 138 31.69 -5.62 -46.65
CA THR A 138 32.87 -6.46 -46.86
C THR A 138 32.99 -6.87 -48.32
N ALA A 139 31.90 -7.34 -48.92
CA ALA A 139 31.88 -7.72 -50.34
C ALA A 139 32.16 -6.53 -51.27
N GLU A 140 31.65 -5.33 -50.96
CA GLU A 140 31.98 -4.09 -51.70
C GLU A 140 33.47 -3.74 -51.57
N GLY A 141 34.01 -3.81 -50.34
CA GLY A 141 35.42 -3.57 -50.07
C GLY A 141 36.33 -4.55 -50.83
N GLU A 142 35.99 -5.84 -50.83
CA GLU A 142 36.72 -6.87 -51.57
C GLU A 142 36.74 -6.61 -53.08
N LYS A 143 35.61 -6.19 -53.67
CA LYS A 143 35.53 -5.80 -55.09
C LYS A 143 36.45 -4.61 -55.38
N ARG A 144 36.40 -3.57 -54.55
CA ARG A 144 37.24 -2.37 -54.72
C ARG A 144 38.73 -2.68 -54.57
N ILE A 145 39.09 -3.57 -53.64
CA ILE A 145 40.47 -4.05 -53.50
C ILE A 145 40.89 -4.84 -54.75
N ALA A 146 40.02 -5.69 -55.30
CA ALA A 146 40.32 -6.44 -56.52
C ALA A 146 40.53 -5.50 -57.73
N GLU A 147 39.69 -4.47 -57.88
CA GLU A 147 39.83 -3.45 -58.92
C GLU A 147 41.14 -2.67 -58.78
N ILE A 148 41.48 -2.22 -57.57
CA ILE A 148 42.76 -1.51 -57.30
C ILE A 148 43.95 -2.43 -57.60
N ARG A 149 43.88 -3.72 -57.25
CA ARG A 149 44.94 -4.69 -57.57
C ARG A 149 45.10 -4.86 -59.08
N ALA A 150 44.00 -4.96 -59.82
CA ALA A 150 44.04 -5.07 -61.28
C ALA A 150 44.67 -3.82 -61.91
N SER A 151 44.23 -2.61 -61.51
CA SER A 151 44.80 -1.37 -62.05
C SER A 151 46.26 -1.17 -61.67
N ALA A 152 46.65 -1.58 -60.46
CA ALA A 152 48.04 -1.53 -60.02
C ALA A 152 48.94 -2.46 -60.83
N LEU A 153 48.46 -3.67 -61.16
CA LEU A 153 49.20 -4.59 -62.04
C LEU A 153 49.39 -3.99 -63.44
N GLU A 154 48.34 -3.41 -64.04
CA GLU A 154 48.44 -2.74 -65.34
C GLU A 154 49.42 -1.55 -65.29
N ALA A 155 49.37 -0.73 -64.23
CA ALA A 155 50.28 0.38 -64.05
C ALA A 155 51.74 -0.08 -63.89
N VAL A 156 51.98 -1.20 -63.19
CA VAL A 156 53.31 -1.80 -63.06
C VAL A 156 53.81 -2.32 -64.42
N GLU A 157 52.96 -2.98 -65.22
CA GLU A 157 53.33 -3.41 -66.58
C GLU A 157 53.72 -2.22 -67.46
N ALA A 158 52.94 -1.13 -67.42
CA ALA A 158 53.22 0.09 -68.18
C ALA A 158 54.55 0.74 -67.76
N VAL A 159 54.75 0.98 -66.46
CA VAL A 159 55.99 1.57 -65.94
C VAL A 159 57.20 0.68 -66.23
N ALA A 160 57.07 -0.65 -66.10
CA ALA A 160 58.15 -1.58 -66.41
C ALA A 160 58.52 -1.54 -67.91
N ALA A 161 57.53 -1.44 -68.81
CA ALA A 161 57.77 -1.31 -70.24
C ALA A 161 58.46 0.02 -70.59
N ASP A 162 58.02 1.13 -70.00
CA ASP A 162 58.59 2.46 -70.23
C ASP A 162 60.04 2.53 -69.75
N VAL A 163 60.32 2.07 -68.52
CA VAL A 163 61.68 2.02 -67.96
C VAL A 163 62.59 1.08 -68.77
N ALA A 164 62.10 -0.09 -69.20
CA ALA A 164 62.87 -1.00 -70.04
C ALA A 164 63.20 -0.38 -71.40
N ALA A 165 62.26 0.35 -72.01
CA ALA A 165 62.47 1.03 -73.28
C ALA A 165 63.54 2.15 -73.15
N GLU A 166 63.50 2.94 -72.08
CA GLU A 166 64.52 3.95 -71.80
C GLU A 166 65.90 3.33 -71.60
N ILE A 167 66.01 2.23 -70.84
CA ILE A 167 67.28 1.52 -70.62
C ILE A 167 67.83 0.96 -71.94
N VAL A 168 66.98 0.33 -72.78
CA VAL A 168 67.42 -0.21 -74.08
C VAL A 168 67.86 0.90 -75.03
N ALA A 169 67.14 2.03 -75.06
CA ALA A 169 67.52 3.19 -75.86
C ALA A 169 68.88 3.79 -75.43
N ALA A 170 69.16 3.81 -74.12
CA ALA A 170 70.41 4.32 -73.57
C ALA A 170 71.63 3.41 -73.83
N ILE A 171 71.44 2.08 -73.86
CA ILE A 171 72.56 1.11 -73.94
C ILE A 171 72.75 0.54 -75.36
N LEU A 172 71.67 0.26 -76.10
CA LEU A 172 71.70 -0.26 -77.48
C LEU A 172 70.76 0.52 -78.42
N PRO A 173 71.19 1.69 -78.94
CA PRO A 173 70.36 2.53 -79.81
C PRO A 173 69.87 1.83 -81.09
N ALA A 174 70.63 0.85 -81.60
CA ALA A 174 70.30 0.08 -82.80
C ALA A 174 69.23 -1.02 -82.57
N ALA A 175 68.89 -1.33 -81.30
CA ALA A 175 67.91 -2.36 -80.93
C ALA A 175 66.64 -1.78 -80.30
N ALA A 176 66.48 -0.45 -80.30
CA ALA A 176 65.38 0.29 -79.68
C ALA A 176 64.06 0.22 -80.50
N ASP A 177 63.61 -1.00 -80.79
CA ASP A 177 62.26 -1.24 -81.31
C ASP A 177 61.29 -1.36 -80.13
N ALA A 178 60.48 -0.32 -79.92
CA ALA A 178 59.56 -0.20 -78.80
C ALA A 178 58.54 -1.36 -78.72
N GLU A 179 58.10 -1.89 -79.87
CA GLU A 179 57.17 -3.03 -79.92
C GLU A 179 57.83 -4.31 -79.40
N ARG A 180 59.11 -4.56 -79.75
CA ARG A 180 59.83 -5.75 -79.26
C ARG A 180 60.14 -5.69 -77.78
N VAL A 181 60.49 -4.51 -77.26
CA VAL A 181 60.76 -4.33 -75.82
C VAL A 181 59.49 -4.58 -75.02
N LYS A 182 58.36 -4.02 -75.47
CA LYS A 182 57.06 -4.21 -74.82
C LYS A 182 56.62 -5.69 -74.82
N ALA A 183 56.81 -6.38 -75.96
CA ALA A 183 56.53 -7.81 -76.08
C ALA A 183 57.43 -8.68 -75.16
N ALA A 184 58.71 -8.33 -75.03
CA ALA A 184 59.65 -9.05 -74.17
C ALA A 184 59.35 -8.87 -72.68
N VAL A 185 58.98 -7.65 -72.26
CA VAL A 185 58.57 -7.35 -70.87
C VAL A 185 57.26 -8.08 -70.53
N ALA A 186 56.27 -8.04 -71.41
CA ALA A 186 55.01 -8.77 -71.21
C ALA A 186 55.20 -10.30 -71.11
N ALA A 187 56.13 -10.86 -71.89
CA ALA A 187 56.47 -12.29 -71.80
C ALA A 187 57.17 -12.67 -70.48
N LYS A 188 57.87 -11.73 -69.83
CA LYS A 188 58.53 -11.94 -68.53
C LYS A 188 57.66 -11.66 -67.32
N LEU A 189 56.60 -10.87 -67.47
CA LEU A 189 55.62 -10.63 -66.40
C LEU A 189 54.55 -11.74 -66.30
N LYS A 190 54.33 -12.51 -67.38
CA LYS A 190 53.37 -13.63 -67.42
C LYS A 190 53.96 -15.01 -67.09
N GLY A 191 55.27 -15.13 -66.87
CA GLY A 191 55.97 -16.39 -66.55
C GLY A 191 56.54 -16.37 -65.14
#